data_AF-A0A8C1X4V8-F1
#
_entry.id   AF-A0A8C1X4V8-F1
#
_cell.length_a   1.000
_cell.length_b   1.000
_cell.length_c   1.000
_cell.angle_alpha   90.00
_cell.angle_beta   90.00
_cell.angle_gamma   90.00
#
_symmetry.space_group_name_H-M   'P 1'
#
loop_
_entity.id
_entity.type
_entity.pdbx_description
1 polymer ?
#
loop_
_entity_poly.entity_id
_entity_poly.type
_entity_poly.pdbx_seq_one_letter_code
_entity_poly.pdbx_strand_id
1 'polypeptide(L)'
;SSSYELSQYIGGAELSEPELISHTDAVPMEVAPLKFCIPHVAVSFGPSGQLVWVSPALASEGEPAQVELHSLEVILCDTHEQQDMRDFPGPLAKEDLHKVDAINFALQMSEKCLKDEKLEDATSAALLWHLLILLCRQNGRIMGSDVAELLMRDSSSLGACGVSDDGDGETLIDLSETPTSEKETLNFADLLTGYPPTDKEAAKQNLQRYTKLLLSGRKKEALESAMQSGLWGHALFLASKMDSRSYNTVLSRFTGSLAPSDPLQTLFQLLSGRIPASWSSEKWGDWRPHLAVLLSNETGDPFIHHRSIITMGDTLASRDMLYASQICYLTAQCPFGWYTNRSERLVLLGSKQR
;
A
#
# COMPACT_ATOMS: atom_id res chain seq x y z
N SER A 1 16.24 -13.39 -41.22
CA SER A 1 14.91 -13.29 -41.84
C SER A 1 13.82 -13.39 -40.79
N SER A 2 13.24 -12.26 -40.41
CA SER A 2 11.79 -12.00 -40.31
C SER A 2 11.60 -10.73 -39.47
N SER A 3 11.60 -9.59 -40.15
CA SER A 3 11.08 -8.33 -39.64
C SER A 3 9.56 -8.46 -39.50
N TYR A 4 9.04 -8.43 -38.27
CA TYR A 4 7.61 -8.24 -38.04
C TYR A 4 7.35 -6.77 -37.74
N GLU A 5 6.52 -6.18 -38.60
CA GLU A 5 6.21 -4.76 -38.71
C GLU A 5 5.26 -4.31 -37.59
N LEU A 6 5.67 -3.27 -36.86
CA LEU A 6 4.79 -2.47 -35.99
C LEU A 6 4.20 -1.34 -36.85
N SER A 7 3.12 -1.62 -37.57
CA SER A 7 2.46 -0.62 -38.42
C SER A 7 0.95 -0.90 -38.54
N GLN A 8 0.22 -0.83 -37.42
CA GLN A 8 -1.25 -0.97 -37.44
C GLN A 8 -2.02 0.11 -36.65
N TYR A 9 -1.39 1.25 -36.31
CA TYR A 9 -2.11 2.34 -35.62
C TYR A 9 -2.03 3.71 -36.29
N ILE A 10 -1.88 3.77 -37.62
CA ILE A 10 -2.09 5.03 -38.36
C ILE A 10 -2.93 4.72 -39.59
N GLY A 11 -4.24 4.66 -39.40
CA GLY A 11 -5.22 4.56 -40.47
C GLY A 11 -6.10 5.81 -40.48
N GLY A 12 -5.97 6.60 -41.54
CA GLY A 12 -7.03 7.52 -41.98
C GLY A 12 -6.61 8.96 -42.22
N ALA A 13 -6.09 9.26 -43.43
CA ALA A 13 -6.55 10.38 -44.26
C ALA A 13 -5.74 10.45 -45.57
N GLU A 14 -6.42 10.04 -46.65
CA GLU A 14 -6.37 10.57 -48.01
C GLU A 14 -5.01 10.87 -48.68
N LEU A 15 -4.67 10.02 -49.64
CA LEU A 15 -3.76 10.30 -50.74
C LEU A 15 -4.20 11.56 -51.49
N SER A 16 -3.34 12.57 -51.53
CA SER A 16 -3.34 13.59 -52.57
C SER A 16 -1.90 13.75 -53.04
N GLU A 17 -1.63 13.36 -54.28
CA GLU A 17 -0.36 13.59 -54.96
C GLU A 17 -0.09 15.10 -55.04
N PRO A 18 1.13 15.59 -54.78
CA PRO A 18 1.45 16.99 -55.03
C PRO A 18 1.73 17.18 -56.52
N GLU A 19 0.82 17.87 -57.21
CA GLU A 19 1.07 18.41 -58.54
C GLU A 19 2.28 19.37 -58.51
N LEU A 20 3.26 19.14 -59.38
CA LEU A 20 4.32 20.10 -59.66
C LEU A 20 3.72 21.35 -60.31
N ILE A 21 3.57 22.42 -59.53
CA ILE A 21 3.25 23.74 -60.08
C ILE A 21 4.55 24.53 -60.21
N SER A 22 5.01 24.73 -61.45
CA SER A 22 6.07 25.67 -61.77
C SER A 22 5.51 27.09 -61.68
N HIS A 23 5.85 27.81 -60.62
CA HIS A 23 5.65 29.26 -60.54
C HIS A 23 7.00 29.97 -60.64
N THR A 24 7.42 30.25 -61.87
CA THR A 24 8.28 31.40 -62.14
C THR A 24 7.39 32.65 -62.06
N ASP A 25 7.36 33.29 -60.88
CA ASP A 25 7.12 34.73 -60.74
C ASP A 25 7.44 35.12 -59.29
N ALA A 26 8.60 35.78 -59.11
CA ALA A 26 9.06 36.26 -57.82
C ALA A 26 8.30 37.54 -57.43
N VAL A 27 7.26 37.40 -56.62
CA VAL A 27 6.66 38.52 -55.88
C VAL A 27 7.60 38.89 -54.72
N PRO A 28 7.98 40.17 -54.53
CA PRO A 28 8.78 40.57 -53.37
C PRO A 28 7.93 40.38 -52.11
N MET A 29 8.22 39.33 -51.35
CA MET A 29 7.60 39.09 -50.05
C MET A 29 8.17 40.12 -49.06
N GLU A 30 7.33 41.00 -48.50
CA GLU A 30 7.74 41.87 -47.40
C GLU A 30 8.12 41.00 -46.19
N VAL A 31 9.43 40.87 -45.97
CA VAL A 31 9.97 40.11 -44.85
C VAL A 31 9.78 40.95 -43.60
N ALA A 32 8.89 40.50 -42.70
CA ALA A 32 8.74 41.09 -41.38
C ALA A 32 10.13 41.16 -40.69
N PRO A 33 10.47 42.28 -40.03
CA PRO A 33 11.78 42.44 -39.43
C PRO A 33 12.03 41.34 -38.39
N LEU A 34 13.16 40.66 -38.53
CA LEU A 34 13.55 39.60 -37.61
C LEU A 34 13.71 40.17 -36.19
N LYS A 35 13.11 39.51 -35.19
CA LYS A 35 13.28 39.87 -33.78
C LYS A 35 14.74 39.69 -33.33
N PHE A 36 15.43 38.72 -33.91
CA PHE A 36 16.85 38.42 -33.69
C PHE A 36 17.52 38.17 -35.04
N CYS A 37 18.66 38.83 -35.28
CA CYS A 37 19.39 38.76 -36.56
C CYS A 37 20.68 37.93 -36.48
N ILE A 38 20.80 37.09 -35.46
CA ILE A 38 21.99 36.25 -35.20
C ILE A 38 21.62 34.80 -35.54
N PRO A 39 22.50 34.00 -36.16
CA PRO A 39 22.24 32.58 -36.37
C PRO A 39 21.97 31.86 -35.04
N HIS A 40 20.94 31.02 -35.02
CA HIS A 40 20.54 30.26 -33.84
C HIS A 40 20.80 28.78 -34.05
N VAL A 41 21.12 28.08 -32.96
CA VAL A 41 21.09 26.62 -32.94
C VAL A 41 19.64 26.18 -33.11
N ALA A 42 19.39 25.23 -34.00
CA ALA A 42 18.11 24.52 -34.08
C ALA A 42 18.32 23.05 -33.69
N VAL A 43 17.47 22.56 -32.78
CA VAL A 43 17.48 21.16 -32.35
C VAL A 43 16.09 20.59 -32.52
N SER A 44 15.98 19.40 -33.11
CA SER A 44 14.71 18.68 -33.23
C SER A 44 14.88 17.19 -33.00
N PHE A 45 13.90 16.56 -32.36
CA PHE A 45 13.83 15.11 -32.20
C PHE A 45 13.23 14.48 -33.47
N GLY A 46 13.99 13.55 -34.06
CA GLY A 46 13.56 12.73 -35.18
C GLY A 46 13.00 11.38 -34.73
N PRO A 47 12.42 10.61 -35.68
CA PRO A 47 11.97 9.25 -35.41
C PRO A 47 13.14 8.35 -35.00
N SER A 48 12.84 7.22 -34.36
CA SER A 48 13.82 6.20 -33.97
C SER A 48 14.97 6.72 -33.08
N GLY A 49 14.68 7.70 -32.22
CA GLY A 49 15.65 8.23 -31.26
C GLY A 49 16.79 9.03 -31.88
N GLN A 50 16.55 9.69 -33.01
CA GLN A 50 17.53 10.59 -33.63
C GLN A 50 17.38 12.01 -33.09
N LEU A 51 18.49 12.72 -32.92
CA LEU A 51 18.55 14.13 -32.58
C LEU A 51 19.20 14.87 -33.75
N VAL A 52 18.46 15.77 -34.37
CA VAL A 52 18.97 16.66 -35.42
C VAL A 52 19.45 17.93 -34.77
N TRP A 53 20.71 18.28 -35.00
CA TRP A 53 21.33 19.50 -34.52
C TRP A 53 21.81 20.33 -35.71
N VAL A 54 21.43 21.60 -35.77
CA VAL A 54 21.89 22.53 -36.80
C VAL A 54 22.75 23.59 -36.15
N SER A 55 24.02 23.61 -36.54
CA SER A 55 24.99 24.58 -36.02
C SER A 55 24.72 25.98 -36.58
N PRO A 56 24.89 27.04 -35.77
CA PRO A 56 24.70 28.41 -36.21
C PRO A 56 25.74 28.77 -37.27
N ALA A 57 25.31 29.12 -38.47
CA ALA A 57 26.18 29.56 -39.56
C ALA A 57 25.85 30.99 -39.98
N LEU A 58 26.88 31.83 -40.13
CA LEU A 58 26.72 33.18 -40.69
C LEU A 58 26.67 33.10 -42.21
N ALA A 59 25.60 33.64 -42.80
CA ALA A 59 25.42 33.70 -44.25
C ALA A 59 26.54 34.48 -44.99
N SER A 60 27.34 35.29 -44.27
CA SER A 60 28.50 35.99 -44.82
C SER A 60 29.69 35.09 -45.16
N GLU A 61 29.75 33.87 -44.61
CA GLU A 61 30.85 32.93 -44.83
C GLU A 61 30.62 32.00 -46.03
N GLY A 62 29.44 32.05 -46.67
CA GLY A 62 29.14 31.28 -47.89
C GLY A 62 28.98 29.77 -47.70
N GLU A 63 29.34 29.24 -46.53
CA GLU A 63 29.19 27.83 -46.18
C GLU A 63 27.76 27.52 -45.69
N PRO A 64 27.14 26.41 -46.15
CA PRO A 64 25.84 25.99 -45.66
C PRO A 64 25.91 25.61 -44.17
N ALA A 65 24.82 25.80 -43.43
CA ALA A 65 24.74 25.40 -42.03
C ALA A 65 24.96 23.88 -41.90
N GLN A 66 25.90 23.49 -41.04
CA GLN A 66 26.18 22.08 -40.78
C GLN A 66 25.02 21.44 -40.01
N VAL A 67 24.49 20.35 -40.56
CA VAL A 67 23.46 19.53 -39.93
C VAL A 67 24.12 18.25 -39.41
N GLU A 68 24.01 18.02 -38.11
CA GLU A 68 24.49 16.83 -37.43
C GLU A 68 23.32 15.95 -37.02
N LEU A 69 23.50 14.63 -37.16
CA LEU A 69 22.53 13.61 -36.76
C LEU A 69 23.16 12.78 -35.65
N HIS A 70 22.59 12.86 -34.46
CA HIS A 70 23.07 12.15 -33.29
C HIS A 70 22.08 11.06 -32.87
N SER A 71 22.58 9.90 -32.46
CA SER A 71 21.75 8.85 -31.85
C SER A 71 21.57 9.14 -30.36
N LEU A 72 20.33 9.28 -29.91
CA LEU A 72 20.03 9.44 -28.47
C LEU A 72 20.47 8.23 -27.66
N GLU A 73 20.44 7.02 -28.22
CA GLU A 73 20.95 5.83 -27.50
C GLU A 73 22.44 5.98 -27.15
N VAL A 74 23.22 6.57 -28.06
CA VAL A 74 24.65 6.81 -27.82
C VAL A 74 24.84 7.96 -26.84
N ILE A 75 24.06 9.04 -26.96
CA ILE A 75 24.14 10.17 -26.03
C ILE A 75 23.78 9.74 -24.60
N LEU A 76 22.78 8.87 -24.46
CA LEU A 76 22.23 8.45 -23.17
C LEU A 76 22.84 7.14 -22.64
N CYS A 77 23.81 6.53 -23.35
CA CYS A 77 24.26 5.16 -23.05
C CYS A 77 24.81 4.98 -21.63
N ASP A 78 25.39 6.04 -21.07
CA ASP A 78 26.05 6.04 -19.75
C ASP A 78 25.14 6.61 -18.64
N THR A 79 23.88 6.93 -18.95
CA THR A 79 22.92 7.41 -17.96
C THR A 79 22.37 6.25 -17.13
N HIS A 80 22.13 6.51 -15.83
CA HIS A 80 21.56 5.50 -14.93
C HIS A 80 20.16 5.08 -15.38
N GLU A 81 19.37 6.03 -15.86
CA GLU A 81 18.00 5.81 -16.33
C GLU A 81 17.97 4.87 -17.54
N GLN A 82 18.92 5.02 -18.47
CA GLN A 82 19.05 4.13 -19.63
C GLN A 82 19.46 2.72 -19.21
N GLN A 83 20.31 2.59 -18.18
CA GLN A 83 20.67 1.28 -17.62
C GLN A 83 19.47 0.62 -16.93
N ASP A 84 18.70 1.37 -16.13
CA ASP A 84 17.48 0.85 -15.49
C ASP A 84 16.46 0.34 -16.52
N MET A 85 16.29 1.07 -17.63
CA MET A 85 15.43 0.65 -18.74
C MET A 85 15.93 -0.63 -19.44
N ARG A 86 17.24 -0.84 -19.53
CA ARG A 86 17.86 -2.06 -20.10
C ARG A 86 17.76 -3.25 -19.16
N ASP A 87 17.88 -3.01 -17.86
CA ASP A 87 17.77 -4.04 -16.82
C ASP A 87 16.32 -4.52 -16.63
N PHE A 88 15.33 -3.69 -17.00
CA PHE A 88 13.92 -4.05 -16.93
C PHE A 88 13.61 -5.26 -17.83
N PRO A 89 12.89 -6.29 -17.34
CA PRO A 89 12.69 -7.56 -18.06
C PRO A 89 11.62 -7.46 -19.15
N GLY A 90 11.80 -6.52 -20.09
CA GLY A 90 10.98 -6.33 -21.29
C GLY A 90 9.49 -6.07 -21.03
N PRO A 91 8.67 -6.00 -22.09
CA PRO A 91 7.23 -5.90 -21.92
C PRO A 91 6.70 -7.12 -21.14
N LEU A 92 6.12 -6.90 -19.97
CA LEU A 92 5.69 -7.99 -19.08
C LEU A 92 4.57 -8.88 -19.66
N ALA A 93 3.90 -8.43 -20.71
CA ALA A 93 2.84 -9.16 -21.42
C ALA A 93 3.37 -10.04 -22.56
N LYS A 94 4.68 -10.06 -22.80
CA LYS A 94 5.29 -10.83 -23.89
C LYS A 94 5.20 -12.33 -23.58
N GLU A 95 4.78 -13.13 -24.55
CA GLU A 95 4.51 -14.57 -24.36
C GLU A 95 5.75 -15.40 -23.96
N ASP A 96 6.95 -14.94 -24.32
CA ASP A 96 8.22 -15.62 -24.04
C ASP A 96 8.88 -15.17 -22.73
N LEU A 97 8.30 -14.20 -22.00
CA LEU A 97 8.84 -13.80 -20.70
C LEU A 97 8.52 -14.86 -19.65
N HIS A 98 9.55 -15.47 -19.08
CA HIS A 98 9.36 -16.38 -17.96
C HIS A 98 9.05 -15.59 -16.68
N LYS A 99 8.01 -16.02 -15.97
CA LYS A 99 7.61 -15.47 -14.65
C LYS A 99 8.78 -15.40 -13.65
N VAL A 100 9.72 -16.33 -13.75
CA VAL A 100 10.90 -16.38 -12.89
C VAL A 100 11.78 -15.13 -13.07
N ASP A 101 11.92 -14.63 -14.30
CA ASP A 101 12.76 -13.46 -14.60
C ASP A 101 12.16 -12.19 -14.00
N ALA A 102 10.83 -12.02 -14.10
CA ALA A 102 10.13 -10.92 -13.45
C ALA A 102 10.22 -10.98 -11.92
N ILE A 103 10.14 -12.19 -11.34
CA ILE A 103 10.32 -12.39 -9.88
C ILE A 103 11.76 -12.06 -9.45
N ASN A 104 12.77 -12.51 -10.21
CA ASN A 104 14.17 -12.23 -9.90
C ASN A 104 14.48 -10.74 -10.00
N PHE A 105 13.94 -10.06 -11.03
CA PHE A 105 14.03 -8.61 -11.13
C PHE A 105 13.40 -7.92 -9.91
N ALA A 106 12.19 -8.31 -9.53
CA ALA A 106 11.52 -7.75 -8.36
C ALA A 106 12.30 -7.99 -7.04
N LEU A 107 12.94 -9.16 -6.88
CA LEU A 107 13.83 -9.45 -5.75
C LEU A 107 15.05 -8.53 -5.74
N GLN A 108 15.69 -8.34 -6.90
CA GLN A 108 16.81 -7.42 -7.02
C GLN A 108 16.39 -5.99 -6.67
N MET A 109 15.20 -5.56 -7.09
CA MET A 109 14.68 -4.23 -6.76
C MET A 109 14.35 -4.08 -5.28
N SER A 110 13.81 -5.10 -4.61
CA SER A 110 13.58 -5.05 -3.15
C SER A 110 14.89 -4.89 -2.38
N GLU A 111 15.95 -5.61 -2.77
CA GLU A 111 17.28 -5.45 -2.19
C GLU A 111 17.89 -4.07 -2.47
N LYS A 112 17.70 -3.53 -3.69
CA LYS A 112 18.15 -2.17 -4.04
C LYS A 112 17.46 -1.14 -3.13
N CYS A 113 16.15 -1.26 -2.89
CA CYS A 113 15.44 -0.39 -1.96
C CYS A 113 16.01 -0.43 -0.54
N LEU A 114 16.36 -1.61 -0.03
CA LEU A 114 16.96 -1.75 1.32
C LEU A 114 18.38 -1.17 1.42
N LYS A 115 19.12 -1.13 0.31
CA LYS A 115 20.48 -0.58 0.23
C LYS A 115 20.49 0.95 -0.03
N ASP A 116 19.36 1.54 -0.41
CA ASP A 116 19.26 2.96 -0.72
C ASP A 116 19.08 3.81 0.55
N GLU A 117 20.16 4.45 0.99
CA GLU A 117 20.17 5.34 2.17
C GLU A 117 19.34 6.62 1.97
N LYS A 118 19.02 7.01 0.73
CA LYS A 118 18.26 8.23 0.46
C LYS A 118 16.75 8.04 0.64
N LEU A 119 16.30 6.79 0.66
CA LEU A 119 14.88 6.46 0.64
C LEU A 119 14.34 6.41 2.08
N GLU A 120 13.47 7.36 2.43
CA GLU A 120 12.97 7.53 3.81
C GLU A 120 12.30 6.28 4.38
N ASP A 121 11.58 5.51 3.55
CA ASP A 121 10.86 4.29 3.93
C ASP A 121 11.30 3.08 3.09
N ALA A 122 12.61 2.78 3.18
CA ALA A 122 13.25 1.64 2.50
C ALA A 122 12.53 0.32 2.77
N THR A 123 12.07 0.12 4.01
CA THR A 123 11.43 -1.11 4.43
C THR A 123 10.06 -1.30 3.77
N SER A 124 9.20 -0.28 3.72
CA SER A 124 7.89 -0.40 3.05
C SER A 124 8.03 -0.42 1.53
N ALA A 125 9.06 0.24 0.97
CA ALA A 125 9.37 0.13 -0.45
C ALA A 125 9.77 -1.30 -0.85
N ALA A 126 10.63 -1.94 -0.06
CA ALA A 126 11.00 -3.34 -0.26
C ALA A 126 9.78 -4.27 -0.08
N LEU A 127 8.94 -4.00 0.92
CA LEU A 127 7.70 -4.74 1.17
C LEU A 127 6.71 -4.66 0.01
N LEU A 128 6.61 -3.51 -0.68
CA LEU A 128 5.82 -3.37 -1.90
C LEU A 128 6.32 -4.32 -3.00
N TRP A 129 7.64 -4.42 -3.19
CA TRP A 129 8.22 -5.41 -4.12
C TRP A 129 7.93 -6.86 -3.70
N HIS A 130 8.02 -7.17 -2.42
CA HIS A 130 7.66 -8.50 -1.92
C HIS A 130 6.17 -8.82 -2.12
N LEU A 131 5.28 -7.84 -2.02
CA LEU A 131 3.87 -8.00 -2.35
C LEU A 131 3.67 -8.30 -3.84
N LEU A 132 4.40 -7.61 -4.73
CA LEU A 132 4.38 -7.91 -6.16
C LEU A 132 4.91 -9.32 -6.46
N ILE A 133 5.97 -9.76 -5.78
CA ILE A 133 6.48 -11.14 -5.89
C ILE A 133 5.42 -12.15 -5.46
N LEU A 134 4.72 -11.88 -4.35
CA LEU A 134 3.64 -12.74 -3.85
C LEU A 134 2.49 -12.84 -4.88
N LEU A 135 2.05 -11.69 -5.42
CA LEU A 135 1.04 -11.62 -6.48
C LEU A 135 1.47 -12.39 -7.72
N CYS A 136 2.72 -12.22 -8.17
CA CYS A 136 3.27 -12.99 -9.28
C CYS A 136 3.20 -14.48 -8.96
N ARG A 137 3.78 -14.92 -7.83
CA ARG A 137 3.82 -16.34 -7.42
C ARG A 137 2.45 -16.99 -7.41
N GLN A 138 1.44 -16.30 -6.90
CA GLN A 138 0.07 -16.79 -6.80
C GLN A 138 -0.84 -16.44 -7.99
N ASN A 139 -0.27 -15.95 -9.10
CA ASN A 139 -1.01 -15.58 -10.32
C ASN A 139 -2.18 -14.61 -10.05
N GLY A 140 -1.95 -13.65 -9.16
CA GLY A 140 -2.92 -12.63 -8.75
C GLY A 140 -3.99 -13.08 -7.75
N ARG A 141 -3.98 -14.35 -7.31
CA ARG A 141 -4.93 -14.87 -6.30
C ARG A 141 -4.29 -14.91 -4.92
N ILE A 142 -4.30 -13.77 -4.24
CA ILE A 142 -3.80 -13.64 -2.86
C ILE A 142 -4.92 -13.75 -1.83
N MET A 143 -4.70 -14.52 -0.78
CA MET A 143 -5.56 -14.48 0.42
C MET A 143 -5.03 -13.42 1.39
N GLY A 144 -5.93 -12.83 2.18
CA GLY A 144 -5.53 -11.83 3.17
C GLY A 144 -4.54 -12.37 4.21
N SER A 145 -4.62 -13.65 4.53
CA SER A 145 -3.66 -14.37 5.38
C SER A 145 -2.23 -14.36 4.84
N ASP A 146 -2.06 -14.56 3.53
CA ASP A 146 -0.74 -14.63 2.90
C ASP A 146 -0.04 -13.26 2.95
N VAL A 147 -0.82 -12.19 2.75
CA VAL A 147 -0.33 -10.83 2.88
C VAL A 147 -0.05 -10.50 4.33
N ALA A 148 -0.90 -10.90 5.27
CA ALA A 148 -0.66 -10.70 6.69
C ALA A 148 0.64 -11.38 7.15
N GLU A 149 0.90 -12.61 6.71
CA GLU A 149 2.17 -13.29 6.97
C GLU A 149 3.35 -12.48 6.41
N LEU A 150 3.24 -11.99 5.17
CA LEU A 150 4.26 -11.14 4.56
C LEU A 150 4.52 -9.85 5.37
N LEU A 151 3.47 -9.17 5.84
CA LEU A 151 3.58 -7.94 6.64
C LEU A 151 4.29 -8.19 7.97
N MET A 152 4.08 -9.36 8.56
CA MET A 152 4.60 -9.69 9.90
C MET A 152 6.01 -10.29 9.89
N ARG A 153 6.52 -10.79 8.75
CA ARG A 153 7.83 -11.45 8.62
C ARG A 153 9.00 -10.68 9.25
N ASP A 154 9.06 -9.36 9.09
CA ASP A 154 10.16 -8.54 9.63
C ASP A 154 9.88 -8.03 11.07
N SER A 155 8.60 -7.99 11.47
CA SER A 155 8.17 -7.46 12.77
C SER A 155 8.54 -8.39 13.95
N SER A 156 8.72 -9.69 13.67
CA SER A 156 9.16 -10.71 14.63
C SER A 156 10.56 -10.46 15.20
N SER A 157 11.36 -9.59 14.58
CA SER A 157 12.70 -9.23 15.07
C SER A 157 12.69 -8.18 16.20
N LEU A 158 11.57 -7.46 16.41
CA LEU A 158 11.50 -6.33 17.35
C LEU A 158 10.45 -6.45 18.46
N GLY A 159 9.71 -7.56 18.55
CA GLY A 159 8.66 -7.73 19.55
C GLY A 159 8.60 -9.15 20.08
N ALA A 160 9.17 -9.37 21.27
CA ALA A 160 9.01 -10.58 22.05
C ALA A 160 7.53 -10.82 22.39
N CYS A 161 6.81 -11.55 21.54
CA CYS A 161 5.79 -12.48 22.01
C CYS A 161 6.51 -13.83 22.11
N GLY A 162 6.80 -14.25 23.33
CA GLY A 162 7.39 -15.55 23.62
C GLY A 162 6.44 -16.67 23.22
N VAL A 163 6.45 -17.04 21.95
CA VAL A 163 6.17 -18.39 21.51
C VAL A 163 7.50 -18.89 21.00
N SER A 164 8.14 -19.72 21.82
CA SER A 164 9.29 -20.49 21.44
C SER A 164 9.01 -21.15 20.09
N ASP A 165 9.90 -20.87 19.14
CA ASP A 165 10.11 -21.63 17.91
C ASP A 165 10.31 -23.09 18.29
N ASP A 166 9.23 -23.87 18.19
CA ASP A 166 9.29 -25.31 18.06
C ASP A 166 8.38 -25.65 16.89
N GLY A 167 9.00 -26.04 15.78
CA GLY A 167 8.30 -26.44 14.58
C GLY A 167 7.53 -27.72 14.85
N ASP A 168 6.22 -27.69 14.60
CA ASP A 168 5.49 -28.69 13.82
C ASP A 168 3.98 -28.48 13.98
N GLY A 169 3.28 -28.58 12.85
CA GLY A 169 1.91 -29.06 12.81
C GLY A 169 0.82 -28.06 13.24
N GLU A 170 0.00 -27.70 12.26
CA GLU A 170 -1.37 -27.21 12.44
C GLU A 170 -2.07 -27.87 13.63
N THR A 171 -2.28 -27.13 14.72
CA THR A 171 -3.12 -27.59 15.83
C THR A 171 -4.58 -27.43 15.40
N LEU A 172 -5.07 -28.42 14.66
CA LEU A 172 -6.50 -28.66 14.49
C LEU A 172 -7.09 -28.86 15.90
N ILE A 173 -7.91 -27.90 16.33
CA ILE A 173 -8.62 -27.98 17.61
C ILE A 173 -9.62 -29.15 17.50
N ASP A 174 -9.31 -30.28 18.13
CA ASP A 174 -10.23 -31.41 18.26
C ASP A 174 -11.29 -31.08 19.32
N LEU A 175 -12.50 -30.75 18.87
CA LEU A 175 -13.64 -30.44 19.73
C LEU A 175 -14.28 -31.68 20.38
N SER A 176 -13.63 -32.85 20.34
CA SER A 176 -14.17 -34.12 20.85
C SER A 176 -13.58 -34.63 22.17
N GLU A 177 -12.71 -33.87 22.85
CA GLU A 177 -12.19 -34.30 24.15
C GLU A 177 -13.09 -33.91 25.34
N THR A 178 -13.50 -34.93 26.10
CA THR A 178 -14.11 -34.81 27.42
C THR A 178 -13.16 -34.10 28.39
N PRO A 179 -13.64 -33.22 29.28
CA PRO A 179 -12.76 -32.36 30.08
C PRO A 179 -11.95 -33.20 31.07
N THR A 180 -10.66 -33.34 30.79
CA THR A 180 -9.67 -33.80 31.77
C THR A 180 -9.64 -32.79 32.90
N SER A 181 -9.82 -33.29 34.12
CA SER A 181 -9.93 -32.50 35.34
C SER A 181 -8.57 -31.92 35.74
N GLU A 182 -8.09 -30.92 35.01
CA GLU A 182 -6.99 -30.08 35.45
C GLU A 182 -7.53 -29.10 36.49
N LYS A 183 -7.26 -29.41 37.76
CA LYS A 183 -7.40 -28.46 38.87
C LYS A 183 -6.25 -27.46 38.83
N GLU A 184 -6.06 -26.79 37.70
CA GLU A 184 -5.42 -25.49 37.73
C GLU A 184 -6.48 -24.52 38.23
N THR A 185 -6.23 -23.87 39.36
CA THR A 185 -7.00 -22.70 39.75
C THR A 185 -6.81 -21.65 38.67
N LEU A 186 -7.64 -21.71 37.63
CA LEU A 186 -7.71 -20.73 36.57
C LEU A 186 -7.91 -19.38 37.25
N ASN A 187 -6.85 -18.59 37.33
CA ASN A 187 -6.93 -17.22 37.81
C ASN A 187 -7.72 -16.44 36.75
N PHE A 188 -9.04 -16.38 36.92
CA PHE A 188 -10.00 -15.61 36.10
C PHE A 188 -9.76 -14.08 36.13
N ALA A 189 -8.61 -13.63 36.63
CA ALA A 189 -8.23 -12.24 36.68
C ALA A 189 -7.78 -11.78 35.28
N ASP A 190 -8.78 -11.34 34.51
CA ASP A 190 -8.68 -10.54 33.28
C ASP A 190 -7.88 -11.16 32.12
N LEU A 191 -8.24 -12.40 31.74
CA LEU A 191 -7.81 -13.07 30.50
C LEU A 191 -8.06 -12.25 29.22
N LEU A 192 -8.93 -11.24 29.27
CA LEU A 192 -9.29 -10.41 28.11
C LEU A 192 -8.31 -9.28 27.84
N THR A 193 -7.53 -8.84 28.83
CA THR A 193 -6.59 -7.71 28.67
C THR A 193 -5.13 -8.14 28.75
N GLY A 194 -4.84 -9.36 29.21
CA GLY A 194 -3.47 -9.89 29.33
C GLY A 194 -2.63 -9.25 30.44
N TYR A 195 -3.17 -8.28 31.18
CA TYR A 195 -2.48 -7.64 32.30
C TYR A 195 -2.98 -8.21 33.63
N PRO A 196 -2.14 -8.85 34.45
CA PRO A 196 -2.55 -9.25 35.79
C PRO A 196 -2.93 -7.99 36.58
N PRO A 197 -4.01 -8.04 37.39
CA PRO A 197 -4.38 -6.90 38.21
C PRO A 197 -3.20 -6.52 39.10
N THR A 198 -2.76 -5.27 38.97
CA THR A 198 -1.63 -4.68 39.72
C THR A 198 -1.83 -4.75 41.24
N ASP A 199 -3.07 -4.92 41.69
CA ASP A 199 -3.44 -5.09 43.10
C ASP A 199 -4.58 -6.11 43.26
N LYS A 200 -4.25 -7.29 43.82
CA LYS A 200 -5.20 -8.38 44.08
C LYS A 200 -6.27 -8.01 45.12
N GLU A 201 -5.95 -7.11 46.05
CA GLU A 201 -6.89 -6.68 47.10
C GLU A 201 -7.92 -5.71 46.53
N ALA A 202 -7.48 -4.76 45.71
CA ALA A 202 -8.37 -3.85 44.99
C ALA A 202 -9.34 -4.62 44.08
N ALA A 203 -8.85 -5.63 43.34
CA ALA A 203 -9.70 -6.49 42.51
C ALA A 203 -10.80 -7.19 43.33
N LYS A 204 -10.47 -7.70 44.51
CA LYS A 204 -11.43 -8.35 45.42
C LYS A 204 -12.46 -7.36 45.96
N GLN A 205 -12.05 -6.16 46.35
CA GLN A 205 -12.96 -5.10 46.82
C GLN A 205 -13.91 -4.63 45.71
N ASN A 206 -13.40 -4.49 44.48
CA ASN A 206 -14.19 -4.12 43.31
C ASN A 206 -15.27 -5.18 43.01
N LEU A 207 -14.91 -6.47 43.10
CA LEU A 207 -15.86 -7.57 42.92
C LEU A 207 -16.92 -7.61 44.04
N GLN A 208 -16.55 -7.35 45.29
CA GLN A 208 -17.50 -7.25 46.40
C GLN A 208 -18.49 -6.09 46.21
N ARG A 209 -18.00 -4.92 45.77
CA ARG A 209 -18.83 -3.76 45.45
C ARG A 209 -19.81 -4.06 44.32
N TYR A 210 -19.33 -4.67 43.24
CA TYR A 210 -20.15 -5.13 42.12
C TYR A 210 -21.27 -6.08 42.60
N THR A 211 -20.91 -7.08 43.42
CA THR A 211 -21.85 -8.06 43.97
C THR A 211 -22.92 -7.41 44.85
N LYS A 212 -22.53 -6.46 45.72
CA LYS A 212 -23.47 -5.72 46.57
C LYS A 212 -24.50 -4.94 45.73
N LEU A 213 -24.06 -4.30 44.64
CA LEU A 213 -24.95 -3.58 43.72
C LEU A 213 -25.93 -4.54 43.04
N LEU A 214 -25.48 -5.71 42.60
CA LEU A 214 -26.35 -6.72 42.02
C LEU A 214 -27.38 -7.30 43.00
N LEU A 215 -26.97 -7.60 44.24
CA LEU A 215 -27.88 -8.07 45.29
C LEU A 215 -28.97 -7.04 45.60
N SER A 216 -28.67 -5.75 45.44
CA SER A 216 -29.64 -4.65 45.57
C SER A 216 -30.53 -4.43 44.33
N GLY A 217 -30.37 -5.23 43.27
CA GLY A 217 -31.11 -5.13 42.02
C GLY A 217 -30.65 -4.01 41.08
N ARG A 218 -29.57 -3.29 41.41
CA ARG A 218 -29.09 -2.09 40.68
C ARG A 218 -28.14 -2.45 39.55
N LYS A 219 -28.67 -3.10 38.50
CA LYS A 219 -27.87 -3.63 37.38
C LYS A 219 -27.05 -2.56 36.63
N LYS A 220 -27.60 -1.35 36.44
CA LYS A 220 -26.89 -0.25 35.75
C LYS A 220 -25.68 0.27 36.54
N GLU A 221 -25.86 0.52 37.84
CA GLU A 221 -24.77 0.94 38.72
C GLU A 221 -23.70 -0.15 38.85
N ALA A 222 -24.11 -1.42 38.92
CA ALA A 222 -23.18 -2.54 38.90
C ALA A 222 -22.34 -2.57 37.62
N LEU A 223 -22.98 -2.34 36.46
CA LEU A 223 -22.30 -2.30 35.17
C LEU A 223 -21.26 -1.18 35.08
N GLU A 224 -21.63 0.04 35.51
CA GLU A 224 -20.70 1.17 35.58
C GLU A 224 -19.53 0.91 36.52
N SER A 225 -19.81 0.33 37.70
CA SER A 225 -18.76 -0.05 38.65
C SER A 225 -17.81 -1.09 38.07
N ALA A 226 -18.31 -2.06 37.30
CA ALA A 226 -17.48 -3.08 36.65
C ALA A 226 -16.58 -2.48 35.56
N MET A 227 -17.12 -1.58 34.72
CA MET A 227 -16.33 -0.90 33.69
C MET A 227 -15.23 -0.02 34.28
N GLN A 228 -15.51 0.72 35.36
CA GLN A 228 -14.53 1.61 36.00
C GLN A 228 -13.39 0.84 36.68
N SER A 229 -13.66 -0.39 37.13
CA SER A 229 -12.70 -1.24 37.85
C SER A 229 -11.97 -2.25 36.95
N GLY A 230 -12.21 -2.22 35.64
CA GLY A 230 -11.59 -3.16 34.69
C GLY A 230 -12.13 -4.59 34.78
N LEU A 231 -13.28 -4.83 35.42
CA LEU A 231 -13.91 -6.15 35.49
C LEU A 231 -14.64 -6.49 34.17
N TRP A 232 -13.93 -6.46 33.04
CA TRP A 232 -14.51 -6.53 31.70
C TRP A 232 -15.28 -7.81 31.43
N GLY A 233 -14.78 -8.96 31.87
CA GLY A 233 -15.51 -10.24 31.75
C GLY A 233 -16.90 -10.20 32.41
N HIS A 234 -16.98 -9.63 33.61
CA HIS A 234 -18.26 -9.46 34.32
C HIS A 234 -19.15 -8.42 33.64
N ALA A 235 -18.57 -7.30 33.20
CA ALA A 235 -19.29 -6.23 32.53
C ALA A 235 -19.89 -6.69 31.19
N LEU A 236 -19.10 -7.36 30.35
CA LEU A 236 -19.53 -7.88 29.04
C LEU A 236 -20.60 -8.95 29.21
N PHE A 237 -20.43 -9.88 30.16
CA PHE A 237 -21.45 -10.89 30.44
C PHE A 237 -22.76 -10.24 30.90
N LEU A 238 -22.72 -9.35 31.89
CA LEU A 238 -23.92 -8.67 32.38
C LEU A 238 -24.61 -7.88 31.25
N ALA A 239 -23.84 -7.12 30.47
CA ALA A 239 -24.36 -6.33 29.37
C ALA A 239 -24.99 -7.18 28.27
N SER A 240 -24.46 -8.39 28.00
CA SER A 240 -25.03 -9.33 27.03
C SER A 240 -26.44 -9.82 27.40
N LYS A 241 -26.78 -9.77 28.70
CA LYS A 241 -28.11 -10.14 29.24
C LYS A 241 -29.00 -8.93 29.52
N MET A 242 -28.52 -7.71 29.22
CA MET A 242 -29.31 -6.48 29.29
C MET A 242 -29.88 -6.17 27.90
N ASP A 243 -29.77 -4.92 27.45
CA ASP A 243 -30.20 -4.45 26.14
C ASP A 243 -29.01 -4.21 25.20
N SER A 244 -29.28 -4.20 23.89
CA SER A 244 -28.25 -4.02 22.86
C SER A 244 -27.46 -2.71 23.01
N ARG A 245 -28.08 -1.63 23.51
CA ARG A 245 -27.40 -0.35 23.73
C ARG A 245 -26.40 -0.44 24.88
N SER A 246 -26.78 -1.10 25.98
CA SER A 246 -25.86 -1.39 27.09
C SER A 246 -24.67 -2.22 26.62
N TYR A 247 -24.90 -3.31 25.86
CA TYR A 247 -23.82 -4.13 25.31
C TYR A 247 -22.85 -3.34 24.43
N ASN A 248 -23.36 -2.58 23.46
CA ASN A 248 -22.54 -1.75 22.57
C ASN A 248 -21.75 -0.66 23.32
N THR A 249 -22.30 -0.13 24.42
CA THR A 249 -21.62 0.86 25.25
C THR A 249 -20.43 0.25 25.98
N VAL A 250 -20.62 -0.93 26.59
CA VAL A 250 -19.54 -1.66 27.27
C VAL A 250 -18.47 -2.08 26.27
N LEU A 251 -18.87 -2.64 25.13
CA LEU A 251 -17.94 -3.04 24.08
C LEU A 251 -17.10 -1.85 23.61
N SER A 252 -17.72 -0.71 23.33
CA SER A 252 -17.00 0.50 22.92
C SER A 252 -16.03 1.03 23.99
N ARG A 253 -16.39 0.92 25.28
CA ARG A 253 -15.53 1.30 26.41
C ARG A 253 -14.36 0.32 26.58
N PHE A 254 -14.61 -0.98 26.41
CA PHE A 254 -13.58 -2.02 26.44
C PHE A 254 -12.58 -1.82 25.31
N THR A 255 -13.03 -1.69 24.06
CA THR A 255 -12.14 -1.45 22.92
C THR A 255 -11.36 -0.15 23.07
N GLY A 256 -11.97 0.88 23.66
CA GLY A 256 -11.29 2.16 23.93
C GLY A 256 -10.30 2.12 25.11
N SER A 257 -10.33 1.07 25.93
CA SER A 257 -9.36 0.85 27.02
C SER A 257 -8.04 0.23 26.53
N LEU A 258 -8.06 -0.41 25.36
CA LEU A 258 -6.87 -0.94 24.69
C LEU A 258 -6.03 0.20 24.11
N ALA A 259 -4.72 -0.03 24.01
CA ALA A 259 -3.81 0.95 23.42
C ALA A 259 -4.13 1.15 21.93
N PRO A 260 -4.03 2.40 21.39
CA PRO A 260 -4.21 2.66 19.96
C PRO A 260 -3.29 1.88 19.02
N SER A 261 -2.12 1.48 19.53
CA SER A 261 -1.12 0.67 18.83
C SER A 261 -1.34 -0.83 18.95
N ASP A 262 -2.36 -1.27 19.70
CA ASP A 262 -2.68 -2.68 19.86
C ASP A 262 -3.56 -3.16 18.68
N PRO A 263 -3.12 -4.15 17.88
CA PRO A 263 -3.91 -4.69 16.78
C PRO A 263 -5.25 -5.29 17.23
N LEU A 264 -5.37 -5.73 18.50
CA LEU A 264 -6.64 -6.21 19.06
C LEU A 264 -7.72 -5.13 19.06
N GLN A 265 -7.34 -3.87 19.26
CA GLN A 265 -8.30 -2.77 19.16
C GLN A 265 -8.89 -2.67 17.74
N THR A 266 -8.05 -2.86 16.72
CA THR A 266 -8.49 -2.87 15.31
C THR A 266 -9.38 -4.06 15.03
N LEU A 267 -9.02 -5.25 15.50
CA LEU A 267 -9.83 -6.46 15.36
C LEU A 267 -11.22 -6.27 15.97
N PHE A 268 -11.30 -5.82 17.21
CA PHE A 268 -12.59 -5.66 17.89
C PHE A 268 -13.47 -4.56 17.27
N GLN A 269 -12.87 -3.48 16.77
CA GLN A 269 -13.62 -2.44 16.04
C GLN A 269 -14.17 -3.00 14.72
N LEU A 270 -13.37 -3.76 13.99
CA LEU A 270 -13.76 -4.43 12.75
C LEU A 270 -14.89 -5.44 12.99
N LEU A 271 -14.74 -6.32 13.99
CA LEU A 271 -15.78 -7.29 14.40
C LEU A 271 -17.08 -6.62 14.88
N SER A 272 -17.00 -5.37 15.34
CA SER A 272 -18.16 -4.55 15.71
C SER A 272 -18.84 -3.88 14.51
N GLY A 273 -18.38 -4.14 13.27
CA GLY A 273 -18.89 -3.51 12.06
C GLY A 273 -18.58 -2.01 11.99
N ARG A 274 -17.46 -1.57 12.58
CA ARG A 274 -17.03 -0.18 12.55
C ARG A 274 -15.72 -0.04 11.81
N ILE A 275 -15.57 1.06 11.09
CA ILE A 275 -14.27 1.46 10.54
C ILE A 275 -13.40 1.88 11.73
N PRO A 276 -12.22 1.27 11.92
CA PRO A 276 -11.34 1.61 13.03
C PRO A 276 -10.91 3.09 12.96
N ALA A 277 -11.08 3.81 14.07
CA ALA A 277 -10.80 5.25 14.15
C ALA A 277 -9.46 5.57 14.84
N SER A 278 -8.81 4.57 15.44
CA SER A 278 -7.55 4.75 16.19
C SER A 278 -6.37 5.19 15.33
N TRP A 279 -6.51 5.02 14.02
CA TRP A 279 -5.48 5.24 13.02
C TRP A 279 -5.19 6.70 12.73
N SER A 280 -6.13 7.61 13.04
CA SER A 280 -5.89 9.05 12.87
C SER A 280 -4.96 9.63 13.95
N SER A 281 -4.64 8.87 15.01
CA SER A 281 -3.82 9.32 16.13
C SER A 281 -2.32 9.14 15.85
N GLU A 282 -1.49 10.10 16.28
CA GLU A 282 -0.02 9.98 16.25
C GLU A 282 0.49 8.76 17.05
N LYS A 283 -0.32 8.25 17.98
CA LYS A 283 0.00 7.10 18.84
C LYS A 283 -0.25 5.73 18.20
N TRP A 284 -0.62 5.69 16.92
CA TRP A 284 -0.96 4.45 16.22
C TRP A 284 0.23 3.49 16.10
N GLY A 285 1.46 3.98 16.01
CA GLY A 285 2.65 3.12 15.91
C GLY A 285 2.81 2.48 14.54
N ASP A 286 3.24 1.21 14.50
CA ASP A 286 3.46 0.46 13.26
C ASP A 286 2.13 0.06 12.62
N TRP A 287 1.95 0.38 11.34
CA TRP A 287 0.73 0.11 10.58
C TRP A 287 0.60 -1.37 10.18
N ARG A 288 1.71 -2.11 10.05
CA ARG A 288 1.73 -3.46 9.47
C ARG A 288 0.83 -4.45 10.21
N PRO A 289 0.86 -4.54 11.56
CA PRO A 289 0.01 -5.48 12.28
C PRO A 289 -1.49 -5.13 12.18
N HIS A 290 -1.83 -3.85 12.03
CA HIS A 290 -3.21 -3.43 11.83
C HIS A 290 -3.73 -3.85 10.46
N LEU A 291 -2.94 -3.66 9.40
CA LEU A 291 -3.33 -4.14 8.07
C LEU A 291 -3.41 -5.66 8.04
N ALA A 292 -2.48 -6.37 8.69
CA ALA A 292 -2.49 -7.82 8.81
C ALA A 292 -3.80 -8.32 9.46
N VAL A 293 -4.25 -7.69 10.54
CA VAL A 293 -5.53 -8.00 11.18
C VAL A 293 -6.70 -7.78 10.23
N LEU A 294 -6.75 -6.65 9.52
CA LEU A 294 -7.82 -6.38 8.56
C LEU A 294 -7.87 -7.47 7.48
N LEU A 295 -6.72 -7.81 6.90
CA LEU A 295 -6.65 -8.75 5.78
C LEU A 295 -6.99 -10.18 6.21
N SER A 296 -6.52 -10.64 7.36
CA SER A 296 -6.77 -12.01 7.83
C SER A 296 -8.15 -12.24 8.44
N ASN A 297 -8.83 -11.17 8.90
CA ASN A 297 -10.11 -11.27 9.60
C ASN A 297 -11.22 -10.63 8.77
N GLU A 298 -11.53 -11.24 7.62
CA GLU A 298 -12.68 -10.84 6.83
C GLU A 298 -13.96 -10.90 7.67
N THR A 299 -14.76 -9.84 7.62
CA THR A 299 -16.05 -9.77 8.32
C THR A 299 -17.18 -10.06 7.34
N GLY A 300 -18.39 -10.28 7.88
CA GLY A 300 -19.57 -10.51 7.05
C GLY A 300 -19.99 -9.34 6.16
N ASP A 301 -19.42 -8.14 6.31
CA ASP A 301 -19.67 -6.98 5.45
C ASP A 301 -18.42 -6.62 4.61
N PRO A 302 -18.37 -7.05 3.34
CA PRO A 302 -17.26 -6.75 2.43
C PRO A 302 -17.07 -5.25 2.18
N PHE A 303 -18.12 -4.44 2.28
CA PHE A 303 -18.03 -3.01 2.04
C PHE A 303 -17.31 -2.29 3.18
N ILE A 304 -17.62 -2.65 4.43
CA ILE A 304 -16.92 -2.10 5.59
C ILE A 304 -15.46 -2.54 5.60
N HIS A 305 -15.19 -3.80 5.27
CA HIS A 305 -13.83 -4.33 5.18
C HIS A 305 -13.00 -3.58 4.13
N HIS A 306 -13.47 -3.53 2.89
CA HIS A 306 -12.81 -2.81 1.79
C HIS A 306 -12.63 -1.33 2.11
N ARG A 307 -13.68 -0.66 2.63
CA ARG A 307 -13.60 0.77 3.00
C ARG A 307 -12.64 1.01 4.16
N SER A 308 -12.49 0.06 5.08
CA SER A 308 -11.51 0.16 6.17
C SER A 308 -10.09 0.15 5.61
N ILE A 309 -9.74 -0.78 4.71
CA ILE A 309 -8.40 -0.83 4.10
C ILE A 309 -8.10 0.46 3.32
N ILE A 310 -9.07 0.97 2.54
CA ILE A 310 -8.90 2.25 1.82
C ILE A 310 -8.69 3.41 2.79
N THR A 311 -9.50 3.51 3.84
CA THR A 311 -9.37 4.59 4.84
C THR A 311 -8.01 4.53 5.55
N MET A 312 -7.47 3.32 5.74
CA MET A 312 -6.11 3.10 6.24
C MET A 312 -5.08 3.72 5.29
N GLY A 313 -5.19 3.38 4.00
CA GLY A 313 -4.34 3.91 2.94
C GLY A 313 -4.41 5.44 2.84
N ASP A 314 -5.61 6.01 2.86
CA ASP A 314 -5.83 7.46 2.81
C ASP A 314 -5.14 8.16 4.02
N THR A 315 -5.21 7.54 5.21
CA THR A 315 -4.55 8.04 6.42
C THR A 315 -3.03 7.97 6.32
N LEU A 316 -2.47 6.86 5.81
CA LEU A 316 -1.03 6.69 5.61
C LEU A 316 -0.49 7.66 4.55
N ALA A 317 -1.25 7.88 3.47
CA ALA A 317 -0.92 8.85 2.44
C ALA A 317 -0.86 10.28 3.00
N SER A 318 -1.79 10.64 3.90
CA SER A 318 -1.78 11.96 4.57
C SER A 318 -0.57 12.18 5.50
N ARG A 319 0.14 11.11 5.86
CA ARG A 319 1.36 11.11 6.68
C ARG A 319 2.64 10.95 5.84
N ASP A 320 2.54 11.14 4.53
CA ASP A 320 3.64 10.96 3.58
C ASP A 320 4.21 9.53 3.50
N MET A 321 3.51 8.52 4.05
CA MET A 321 3.90 7.11 3.98
C MET A 321 3.46 6.49 2.66
N LEU A 322 4.13 6.87 1.57
CA LEU A 322 3.74 6.54 0.21
C LEU A 322 3.58 5.03 -0.02
N TYR A 323 4.64 4.25 0.24
CA TYR A 323 4.63 2.81 -0.07
C TYR A 323 3.61 2.05 0.78
N ALA A 324 3.49 2.39 2.06
CA ALA A 324 2.48 1.82 2.95
C ALA A 324 1.04 2.09 2.45
N SER A 325 0.76 3.32 1.98
CA SER A 325 -0.55 3.65 1.40
C SER A 325 -0.85 2.85 0.14
N GLN A 326 0.14 2.68 -0.75
CA GLN A 326 -0.02 1.90 -1.98
C GLN A 326 -0.22 0.41 -1.71
N ILE A 327 0.43 -0.15 -0.68
CA ILE A 327 0.17 -1.52 -0.22
C ILE A 327 -1.30 -1.67 0.22
N CYS A 328 -1.86 -0.70 0.95
CA CYS A 328 -3.28 -0.72 1.30
C CYS A 328 -4.18 -0.67 0.05
N TYR A 329 -3.88 0.20 -0.92
CA TYR A 329 -4.69 0.29 -2.15
C TYR A 329 -4.60 -0.97 -3.02
N LEU A 330 -3.42 -1.59 -3.12
CA LEU A 330 -3.23 -2.85 -3.85
C LEU A 330 -3.99 -4.01 -3.20
N THR A 331 -3.89 -4.13 -1.87
CA THR A 331 -4.60 -5.18 -1.12
C THR A 331 -6.11 -4.98 -1.09
N ALA A 332 -6.58 -3.73 -1.17
CA ALA A 332 -7.98 -3.39 -1.42
C ALA A 332 -8.43 -3.58 -2.87
N GLN A 333 -7.54 -3.96 -3.80
CA GLN A 333 -7.83 -4.08 -5.24
C GLN A 333 -8.34 -2.77 -5.87
N CYS A 334 -7.83 -1.62 -5.43
CA CYS A 334 -8.12 -0.35 -6.08
C CYS A 334 -7.58 -0.35 -7.53
N PRO A 335 -8.37 0.10 -8.52
CA PRO A 335 -7.92 0.16 -9.89
C PRO A 335 -6.82 1.23 -10.07
N PHE A 336 -5.97 1.03 -11.07
CA PHE A 336 -5.08 2.08 -11.54
C PHE A 336 -5.87 3.10 -12.37
N GLY A 337 -5.74 4.37 -12.01
CA GLY A 337 -6.37 5.49 -12.68
C GLY A 337 -5.41 6.28 -13.57
N TRP A 338 -5.93 7.37 -14.12
CA TRP A 338 -5.17 8.26 -15.00
C TRP A 338 -4.49 9.38 -14.22
N TYR A 339 -3.25 9.73 -14.60
CA TYR A 339 -2.49 10.81 -13.95
C TYR A 339 -3.22 12.16 -13.93
N THR A 340 -4.00 12.45 -14.96
CA THR A 340 -4.77 13.70 -15.06
C THR A 340 -5.88 13.81 -14.02
N ASN A 341 -6.34 12.68 -13.46
CA ASN A 341 -7.40 12.67 -12.47
C ASN A 341 -6.84 12.66 -11.04
N ARG A 342 -6.96 13.80 -10.35
CA ARG A 342 -6.49 13.98 -8.97
C ARG A 342 -7.26 13.19 -7.91
N SER A 343 -8.41 12.60 -8.25
CA SER A 343 -9.17 11.77 -7.30
C SER A 343 -8.71 10.33 -7.25
N GLU A 344 -7.84 9.91 -8.19
CA GLU A 344 -7.31 8.55 -8.21
C GLU A 344 -6.35 8.34 -7.03
N ARG A 345 -6.34 7.15 -6.47
CA ARG A 345 -5.45 6.78 -5.35
C ARG A 345 -4.17 6.10 -5.83
N LEU A 346 -4.24 5.50 -7.02
CA LEU A 346 -3.18 4.69 -7.60
C LEU A 346 -3.08 5.02 -9.09
N VAL A 347 -1.94 5.53 -9.52
CA VAL A 347 -1.63 5.81 -10.94
C VAL A 347 -0.35 5.09 -11.33
N LEU A 348 0.71 5.31 -10.56
CA LEU A 348 2.00 4.65 -10.74
C LEU A 348 2.59 4.29 -9.38
N LEU A 349 2.99 3.03 -9.23
CA LEU A 349 3.64 2.52 -8.01
C LEU A 349 4.95 3.25 -7.75
N GLY A 350 5.21 3.58 -6.48
CA GLY A 350 6.39 4.31 -6.04
C GLY A 350 6.38 5.82 -6.36
N SER A 351 5.34 6.35 -7.01
CA SER A 351 5.22 7.79 -7.29
C SER A 351 4.17 8.47 -6.39
N LYS A 352 4.49 9.67 -5.86
CA LYS A 352 3.51 10.52 -5.18
C LYS A 352 2.64 11.21 -6.23
N GLN A 353 1.33 11.10 -6.09
CA GLN A 353 0.38 11.93 -6.83
C GLN A 353 0.35 13.31 -6.15
N ARG A 354 0.73 14.37 -6.87
CA ARG A 354 0.72 15.76 -6.38
C ARG A 354 -0.48 16.54 -6.92
#